data_AF-A0AAJ2CMT1-F1
#
_entry.id   AF-A0AAJ2CMT1-F1
#
_cell.length_a   1.000
_cell.length_b   1.000
_cell.length_c   1.000
_cell.angle_alpha   90.00
_cell.angle_beta   90.00
_cell.angle_gamma   90.00
#
_symmetry.space_group_name_H-M   'P 1'
#
loop_
_entity.id
_entity.type
_entity.pdbx_description
1 polymer ?
#
loop_
_entity_poly.entity_id
_entity_poly.type
_entity_poly.pdbx_seq_one_letter_code
_entity_poly.pdbx_strand_id
1 'polypeptide(L)'
;MRLIVTLSDSQEQELQDLVIHHPKAYIREKAAAILKIAQGQSGVDVAQNGLLRKRRKNTVYDWVHRYQAEGISGLLVKKGRGLKPSFFP
;
A
#
# COMPACT_ATOMS: atom_id res chain seq x y z
N MET A 1 16.76 -8.25 -2.51
CA MET A 1 15.81 -8.76 -1.49
C MET A 1 14.44 -8.91 -2.13
N ARG A 2 13.90 -10.13 -2.15
CA ARG A 2 12.55 -10.42 -2.65
C ARG A 2 11.57 -10.21 -1.49
N LEU A 3 10.56 -9.37 -1.70
CA LEU A 3 9.49 -9.17 -0.71
C LEU A 3 8.42 -10.24 -0.96
N ILE A 4 8.06 -10.98 0.09
CA ILE A 4 7.01 -12.00 0.05
C ILE A 4 5.93 -11.58 1.04
N VAL A 5 4.67 -11.65 0.62
CA VAL A 5 3.51 -11.40 1.46
C VAL A 5 2.66 -12.65 1.45
N THR A 6 2.36 -13.17 2.63
CA THR A 6 1.39 -14.26 2.81
C THR A 6 0.15 -13.66 3.42
N LEU A 7 -1.00 -13.89 2.80
CA LEU A 7 -2.31 -13.42 3.26
C LEU A 7 -3.17 -14.64 3.61
N SER A 8 -4.02 -14.51 4.62
CA SER A 8 -5.15 -15.44 4.78
C SER A 8 -6.24 -15.12 3.76
N ASP A 9 -7.15 -16.08 3.51
CA ASP A 9 -8.29 -15.88 2.63
C ASP A 9 -9.14 -14.65 3.03
N SER A 10 -9.32 -14.44 4.34
CA SER A 10 -10.01 -13.27 4.87
C SER A 10 -9.30 -11.95 4.56
N GLN A 11 -7.97 -11.90 4.71
CA GLN A 11 -7.18 -10.72 4.42
C GLN A 11 -7.13 -10.42 2.92
N GLU A 12 -7.07 -11.45 2.09
CA GLU A 12 -7.13 -11.30 0.64
C GLU A 12 -8.49 -10.72 0.23
N GLN A 13 -9.59 -11.27 0.73
CA GLN A 13 -10.94 -10.77 0.45
C GLN A 13 -11.13 -9.32 0.91
N GLU A 14 -10.62 -8.97 2.10
CA GLU A 14 -10.70 -7.62 2.64
C GLU A 14 -9.92 -6.61 1.80
N LEU A 15 -8.71 -6.97 1.36
CA LEU A 15 -7.92 -6.14 0.45
C LEU A 15 -8.58 -6.01 -0.92
N GLN A 16 -9.21 -7.06 -1.44
CA GLN A 16 -9.95 -7.00 -2.71
C GLN A 16 -11.12 -6.03 -2.60
N ASP A 17 -11.89 -6.10 -1.50
CA ASP A 17 -12.98 -5.16 -1.23
C ASP A 17 -12.50 -3.70 -1.18
N LEU A 18 -11.37 -3.46 -0.49
CA LEU A 18 -10.75 -2.15 -0.43
C LEU A 18 -10.37 -1.62 -1.81
N VAL A 19 -9.84 -2.47 -2.70
CA VAL A 19 -9.46 -2.06 -4.06
C VAL A 19 -10.66 -1.61 -4.87
N ILE A 20 -11.83 -2.23 -4.69
CA ILE A 20 -13.04 -1.94 -5.48
C ILE A 20 -13.79 -0.74 -4.89
N HIS A 21 -14.05 -0.76 -3.58
CA HIS A 21 -15.06 0.11 -2.96
C HIS A 21 -14.48 1.29 -2.17
N HIS A 22 -13.21 1.27 -1.78
CA HIS A 22 -12.73 2.26 -0.83
C HIS A 22 -12.72 3.68 -1.44
N PRO A 23 -13.30 4.69 -0.76
CA PRO A 23 -13.48 6.04 -1.33
C PRO A 23 -12.16 6.75 -1.62
N LYS A 24 -11.13 6.50 -0.80
CA LYS A 24 -9.81 7.13 -0.95
C LYS A 24 -8.93 6.39 -1.96
N ALA A 25 -8.58 7.05 -3.05
CA ALA A 25 -7.77 6.47 -4.14
C ALA A 25 -6.41 5.91 -3.67
N TYR A 26 -5.73 6.56 -2.74
CA TYR A 26 -4.43 6.08 -2.24
C TYR A 26 -4.55 4.78 -1.43
N ILE A 27 -5.71 4.48 -0.84
CA ILE A 27 -5.92 3.20 -0.14
C ILE A 27 -6.08 2.09 -1.18
N ARG A 28 -6.89 2.33 -2.23
CA ARG A 28 -7.04 1.39 -3.34
C ARG A 28 -5.69 1.04 -3.97
N GLU A 29 -4.85 2.05 -4.23
CA GLU A 29 -3.50 1.87 -4.76
C GLU A 29 -2.63 0.98 -3.85
N LYS A 30 -2.63 1.25 -2.55
CA LYS A 30 -1.83 0.48 -1.58
C LYS A 30 -2.30 -0.96 -1.44
N ALA A 31 -3.61 -1.17 -1.35
CA ALA A 31 -4.22 -2.49 -1.26
C ALA A 31 -3.92 -3.32 -2.53
N ALA A 32 -4.06 -2.71 -3.70
CA ALA A 32 -3.71 -3.35 -4.97
C ALA A 32 -2.22 -3.76 -5.05
N ALA A 33 -1.32 -2.91 -4.52
CA ALA A 33 0.10 -3.23 -4.48
C ALA A 33 0.37 -4.49 -3.62
N ILE A 34 -0.26 -4.60 -2.46
CA ILE A 34 -0.09 -5.73 -1.54
C ILE A 34 -0.65 -7.02 -2.15
N LEU A 35 -1.86 -6.97 -2.72
CA LEU A 35 -2.47 -8.12 -3.40
C LEU A 35 -1.59 -8.67 -4.52
N LYS A 36 -1.06 -7.80 -5.38
CA LYS A 36 -0.20 -8.23 -6.50
C LYS A 36 1.08 -8.92 -6.02
N ILE A 37 1.65 -8.44 -4.90
CA ILE A 37 2.85 -9.05 -4.31
C ILE A 37 2.50 -10.39 -3.65
N ALA A 38 1.35 -10.49 -2.99
CA ALA A 38 0.86 -11.75 -2.43
C ALA A 38 0.59 -12.80 -3.53
N GLN A 39 0.13 -12.35 -4.70
CA GLN A 39 -0.04 -13.18 -5.91
C GLN A 39 1.28 -13.54 -6.62
N GLY A 40 2.43 -13.18 -6.04
CA GLY A 40 3.76 -13.60 -6.50
C GLY A 40 4.50 -12.61 -7.38
N GLN A 41 3.93 -11.44 -7.69
CA GLN A 41 4.64 -10.39 -8.43
C GLN A 41 5.76 -9.80 -7.56
N SER A 42 6.88 -9.44 -8.19
CA SER A 42 7.96 -8.78 -7.46
C SER A 42 7.54 -7.36 -7.09
N GLY A 43 7.85 -6.91 -5.87
CA GLY A 43 7.51 -5.54 -5.47
C GLY A 43 8.20 -4.45 -6.31
N VAL A 44 9.31 -4.77 -6.99
CA VAL A 44 9.94 -3.87 -7.97
C VAL A 44 9.06 -3.72 -9.21
N ASP A 45 8.58 -4.83 -9.77
CA ASP A 45 7.71 -4.84 -10.93
C ASP A 45 6.36 -4.19 -10.63
N VAL A 46 5.79 -4.48 -9.45
CA VAL A 46 4.57 -3.80 -8.99
C VAL A 46 4.78 -2.28 -8.91
N ALA A 47 5.93 -1.82 -8.42
CA ALA A 47 6.23 -0.40 -8.34
C ALA A 47 6.40 0.28 -9.71
N GLN A 48 6.90 -0.43 -10.73
CA GLN A 48 7.19 0.14 -12.05
C GLN A 48 6.06 -0.02 -13.07
N ASN A 49 5.35 -1.14 -13.03
CA ASN A 49 4.38 -1.55 -14.04
C ASN A 49 3.04 -2.01 -13.45
N GLY A 50 3.02 -2.45 -12.19
CA GLY A 50 1.82 -2.99 -11.56
C GLY A 50 0.87 -1.97 -10.94
N LEU A 51 1.14 -0.67 -11.01
CA LEU A 51 0.27 0.39 -10.46
C LEU A 51 -0.05 1.43 -11.53
N LEU A 52 -1.15 2.18 -11.31
CA LEU A 52 -1.57 3.25 -12.23
C LEU A 52 -0.48 4.31 -12.47
N ARG A 53 0.36 4.54 -11.46
CA ARG A 53 1.50 5.43 -11.54
C ARG A 53 2.75 4.73 -11.03
N LYS A 54 3.89 5.00 -11.67
CA LYS A 54 5.19 4.52 -11.20
C LYS A 54 5.46 5.02 -9.78
N ARG A 55 5.99 4.13 -8.94
CA ARG A 55 6.42 4.41 -7.57
C ARG A 55 7.86 3.99 -7.37
N ARG A 56 8.49 4.57 -6.34
CA ARG A 56 9.78 4.08 -5.86
C ARG A 56 9.55 2.72 -5.18
N LYS A 57 10.42 1.73 -5.44
CA LYS A 57 10.33 0.40 -4.82
C LYS A 57 10.20 0.47 -3.29
N ASN A 58 10.97 1.34 -2.64
CA ASN A 58 10.96 1.52 -1.19
C ASN A 58 9.59 1.99 -0.68
N THR A 59 8.85 2.78 -1.47
CA THR A 59 7.50 3.22 -1.10
C THR A 59 6.51 2.06 -1.04
N VAL A 60 6.59 1.15 -2.01
CA VAL A 60 5.77 -0.07 -2.01
C VAL A 60 6.17 -0.97 -0.84
N TYR A 61 7.47 -1.09 -0.56
CA TYR A 61 7.96 -1.88 0.58
C TYR A 61 7.47 -1.30 1.91
N ASP A 62 7.52 0.02 2.07
CA ASP A 62 6.97 0.71 3.25
C ASP A 62 5.47 0.42 3.44
N TRP A 63 4.70 0.34 2.35
CA TRP A 63 3.27 0.02 2.43
C TRP A 63 3.05 -1.41 2.93
N VAL A 64 3.80 -2.37 2.40
CA VAL A 64 3.74 -3.77 2.81
C VAL A 64 4.15 -3.92 4.28
N HIS A 65 5.27 -3.32 4.70
CA HIS A 65 5.73 -3.40 6.08
C HIS A 65 4.72 -2.80 7.06
N ARG A 66 4.09 -1.67 6.72
CA ARG A 66 3.04 -1.08 7.56
C ARG A 66 1.78 -1.93 7.61
N TYR A 67 1.40 -2.55 6.49
CA TYR A 67 0.26 -3.47 6.48
C TYR A 67 0.52 -4.71 7.34
N GLN A 68 1.71 -5.29 7.25
CA GLN A 68 2.09 -6.44 8.08
C GLN A 68 2.11 -6.10 9.59
N ALA A 69 2.48 -4.87 9.94
CA ALA A 69 2.54 -4.42 11.33
C ALA A 69 1.19 -3.95 11.91
N GLU A 70 0.37 -3.27 11.12
CA GLU A 70 -0.80 -2.52 11.58
C GLU A 70 -2.11 -2.89 10.85
N GLY A 71 -2.07 -3.85 9.93
CA GLY A 71 -3.18 -4.18 9.04
C GLY A 71 -3.61 -2.99 8.17
N ILE A 72 -4.92 -2.87 7.91
CA ILE A 72 -5.49 -1.78 7.10
C ILE A 72 -5.20 -0.41 7.69
N SER A 73 -5.12 -0.28 9.01
CA SER A 73 -4.78 0.97 9.69
C SER A 73 -3.41 1.51 9.23
N GLY A 74 -2.47 0.62 8.91
CA GLY A 74 -1.15 0.97 8.36
C GLY A 74 -1.18 1.56 6.96
N LEU A 75 -2.29 1.37 6.22
CA LEU A 75 -2.49 1.95 4.89
C LEU A 75 -2.97 3.40 4.95
N LEU A 76 -3.55 3.83 6.07
CA LEU A 76 -4.00 5.21 6.25
C LEU A 76 -2.80 6.16 6.32
N VAL A 77 -2.98 7.37 5.78
CA VAL A 77 -2.01 8.44 6.01
C VAL A 77 -2.22 8.93 7.44
N LYS A 78 -1.21 8.73 8.31
CA LYS A 78 -1.26 9.18 9.70
C LYS A 78 -1.38 10.71 9.78
N LYS A 79 -2.14 11.19 10.77
CA LYS A 79 -2.24 12.63 11.07
C LYS A 79 -0.84 13.19 11.33
N GLY A 80 -0.58 14.43 10.89
CA GLY A 80 0.71 15.10 11.09
C GLY A 80 1.78 14.87 10.00
N ARG A 81 1.47 14.13 8.92
CA ARG A 81 2.34 14.05 7.73
C ARG A 81 2.25 15.24 6.76
N GLY A 82 1.46 16.25 7.07
CA GLY A 82 1.46 17.51 6.32
C GLY A 82 2.78 18.24 6.49
N LEU A 83 3.18 19.03 5.48
CA LEU A 83 4.25 20.00 5.67
C LEU A 83 3.88 20.93 6.82
N LYS A 84 4.79 21.15 7.76
CA LYS A 84 4.61 22.23 8.73
C LYS A 84 4.45 23.54 7.94
N PRO A 85 3.47 24.38 8.27
CA PRO A 85 3.30 25.65 7.57
C PRO A 85 4.61 26.45 7.65
N SER A 86 5.06 26.97 6.51
CA SER A 86 6.28 27.80 6.43
C SER A 86 6.05 29.21 6.98
N PHE A 87 4.81 29.55 7.34
CA PHE A 87 4.42 30.85 7.85
C PHE A 87 3.98 30.73 9.31
N PHE A 88 4.70 31.42 10.18
CA PHE A 88 4.28 31.77 11.54
C PHE A 88 4.18 33.30 11.55
N PRO A 89 3.00 33.90 11.82
CA PRO A 89 2.83 35.36 11.88
C PRO A 89 3.64 36.00 13.01
#